data_AF-A0A0G1FJH0-F1
#
_entry.id   AF-A0A0G1FJH0-F1
#
_cell.length_a   1.000
_cell.length_b   1.000
_cell.length_c   1.000
_cell.angle_alpha   90.00
_cell.angle_beta   90.00
_cell.angle_gamma   90.00
#
_symmetry.space_group_name_H-M   'P 1'
#
loop_
_entity.id
_entity.type
_entity.pdbx_description
1 polymer ?
#
loop_
_entity_poly.entity_id
_entity_poly.type
_entity_poly.pdbx_seq_one_letter_code
_entity_poly.pdbx_strand_id
1 'polypeptide(L)'
;MAIVIEEEKEKGGRWFGFGVIFIILAILGVAVYYLFFVKPDLIGAVVPIKFRSIDELARLQFDPQEVVSSEFFRSSRQFVPPPTIIPAGNASPFGVF
;
A
#
# COMPACT_ATOMS: atom_id res chain seq x y z
N MET A 1 -38.51 39.55 55.11
CA MET A 1 -38.60 39.44 53.64
C MET A 1 -37.41 38.60 53.19
N ALA A 2 -37.66 37.52 52.45
CA ALA A 2 -36.59 36.69 51.90
C ALA A 2 -36.39 37.06 50.43
N ILE A 3 -35.17 37.42 50.06
CA ILE A 3 -34.78 37.67 48.67
C ILE A 3 -34.41 36.31 48.10
N VAL A 4 -35.24 35.81 47.18
CA VAL A 4 -34.95 34.62 46.39
C VAL A 4 -34.09 35.08 45.21
N ILE A 5 -32.82 34.70 45.23
CA ILE A 5 -31.93 34.87 44.09
C ILE A 5 -32.19 33.67 43.19
N GLU A 6 -32.93 33.88 42.09
CA GLU A 6 -33.03 32.89 41.02
C GLU A 6 -31.67 32.82 40.33
N GLU A 7 -30.95 31.72 40.53
CA GLU A 7 -29.78 31.39 39.73
C GLU A 7 -30.22 31.27 38.27
N GLU A 8 -29.69 32.16 37.44
CA GLU A 8 -29.89 32.15 36.00
C GLU A 8 -29.40 30.81 35.47
N LYS A 9 -30.33 29.87 35.24
CA LYS A 9 -30.02 28.58 34.63
C LYS A 9 -29.35 28.87 33.30
N GLU A 10 -28.05 28.66 33.22
CA GLU A 10 -27.25 28.79 32.01
C GLU A 10 -27.99 28.07 30.87
N LYS A 11 -28.64 28.85 29.99
CA LYS A 11 -29.43 28.33 28.86
C LYS A 11 -28.56 27.63 27.80
N GLY A 12 -27.25 27.54 28.04
CA GLY A 12 -26.27 26.74 27.30
C GLY A 12 -25.78 25.50 28.05
N GLY A 13 -26.56 24.96 29.00
CA GLY A 13 -26.17 23.82 29.82
C GLY A 13 -25.95 22.54 29.02
N ARG A 14 -24.68 22.13 28.86
CA ARG A 14 -24.22 20.78 28.44
C ARG A 14 -24.49 20.36 26.99
N TRP A 15 -25.68 20.63 26.44
CA TRP A 15 -26.07 20.25 25.07
C TRP A 15 -25.30 21.03 24.00
N PHE A 16 -24.97 22.29 24.28
CA PHE A 16 -24.13 23.10 23.41
C PHE A 16 -22.71 22.52 23.30
N GLY A 17 -22.11 22.13 24.44
CA GLY A 17 -20.79 21.50 24.48
C GLY A 17 -20.75 20.16 23.74
N PHE A 18 -21.78 19.32 23.88
CA PHE A 18 -21.90 18.08 23.11
C PHE A 18 -22.01 18.34 21.60
N GLY A 19 -22.76 19.36 21.19
CA GLY A 19 -22.87 19.76 19.79
C GLY A 19 -21.53 20.16 19.18
N VAL A 20 -20.74 20.97 19.91
CA VAL A 20 -19.40 21.39 19.48
C VAL A 20 -18.45 20.19 19.33
N ILE A 21 -18.44 19.28 20.30
CA ILE A 21 -17.60 18.06 20.23
C ILE A 21 -17.98 17.20 19.04
N PHE A 22 -19.28 17.04 18.77
CA PHE A 22 -19.77 16.23 17.65
C PHE A 22 -19.36 16.83 16.30
N ILE A 23 -19.43 18.16 16.17
CA ILE A 23 -18.97 18.86 14.95
C ILE A 23 -17.48 18.65 14.74
N ILE A 24 -16.66 18.78 15.80
CA ILE A 24 -15.22 18.56 15.72
C ILE A 24 -14.91 17.12 15.26
N LEU A 25 -15.58 16.12 15.84
CA LEU A 25 -15.43 14.72 15.44
C LEU A 25 -15.85 14.48 13.99
N ALA A 26 -16.94 15.10 13.54
CA ALA A 26 -17.39 14.99 12.15
C ALA A 26 -16.35 15.56 11.18
N ILE A 27 -15.78 16.74 11.47
CA ILE A 27 -14.74 17.37 10.64
C ILE A 27 -13.49 16.48 10.58
N LEU A 28 -13.03 15.98 11.73
CA LEU A 28 -11.89 15.05 11.81
C LEU A 28 -12.14 13.77 11.00
N GLY A 29 -13.33 13.17 11.14
CA GLY A 29 -13.71 11.98 10.40
C GLY A 29 -13.69 12.21 8.89
N VAL A 30 -14.25 13.32 8.43
CA VAL A 30 -14.24 13.70 7.00
C VAL A 30 -12.81 13.94 6.51
N ALA A 31 -11.98 14.64 7.27
CA ALA A 31 -10.59 14.91 6.89
C ALA A 31 -9.76 13.62 6.75
N VAL A 32 -9.87 12.71 7.71
CA VAL A 32 -9.21 11.39 7.66
C VAL A 32 -9.75 10.57 6.48
N TYR A 33 -11.06 10.53 6.30
CA TYR A 33 -11.66 9.82 5.17
C TYR A 33 -11.13 10.34 3.83
N TYR A 34 -11.09 11.66 3.65
CA TYR A 34 -10.60 12.28 2.43
C TYR A 34 -9.11 12.01 2.21
N LEU A 35 -8.29 12.06 3.26
CA LEU A 35 -6.85 11.86 3.13
C LEU A 35 -6.48 10.42 2.75
N PHE A 36 -7.20 9.43 3.27
CA PHE A 36 -6.84 8.02 3.10
C PHE A 36 -7.65 7.28 2.03
N PHE A 37 -8.91 7.66 1.79
CA PHE A 37 -9.81 6.91 0.93
C PHE A 37 -10.17 7.62 -0.36
N VAL A 38 -10.09 8.96 -0.40
CA VAL A 38 -10.21 9.66 -1.68
C VAL A 38 -8.87 9.54 -2.38
N LYS A 39 -8.81 8.63 -3.35
CA LYS A 39 -7.70 8.54 -4.28
C LYS A 39 -7.66 9.87 -5.04
N PRO A 40 -6.64 10.73 -4.85
CA PRO A 40 -6.49 11.86 -5.73
C PRO A 40 -6.34 11.28 -7.14
N ASP A 41 -6.96 11.93 -8.13
CA ASP A 41 -6.55 11.74 -9.52
C ASP A 41 -5.08 12.16 -9.57
N LEU A 42 -4.20 11.18 -9.37
CA LEU A 42 -2.78 11.29 -9.59
C LEU A 42 -2.68 11.65 -11.07
N ILE A 43 -2.59 12.96 -11.32
CA ILE A 43 -2.43 13.58 -12.63
C ILE A 43 -1.51 12.65 -13.41
N GLY A 44 -2.10 11.99 -14.43
CA GLY A 44 -1.69 10.68 -14.92
C GLY A 44 -0.21 10.48 -14.77
N ALA A 45 0.19 9.47 -13.95
CA ALA A 45 1.57 9.12 -13.67
C ALA A 45 2.41 9.47 -14.89
N VAL A 46 3.23 10.52 -14.80
CA VAL A 46 4.07 10.96 -15.91
C VAL A 46 5.06 9.84 -16.09
N VAL A 47 4.66 8.82 -16.85
CA VAL A 47 5.47 7.66 -17.15
C VAL A 47 6.70 8.26 -17.82
N PRO A 48 7.88 8.20 -17.19
CA PRO A 48 9.07 8.77 -17.79
C PRO A 48 9.19 8.14 -19.17
N ILE A 49 9.47 8.94 -20.20
CA ILE A 49 9.49 8.49 -21.62
C ILE A 49 10.30 7.19 -21.80
N LYS A 50 11.28 6.94 -20.91
CA LYS A 50 12.09 5.72 -20.81
C LYS A 50 11.34 4.42 -20.47
N PHE A 51 10.15 4.47 -19.89
CA PHE A 51 9.35 3.27 -19.58
C PHE A 51 8.39 2.88 -20.72
N ARG A 52 8.22 3.75 -21.73
CA ARG A 52 7.42 3.45 -22.91
C ARG A 52 7.99 2.29 -23.73
N SER A 53 9.31 2.10 -23.69
CA SER A 53 9.97 0.95 -24.32
C SER A 53 9.73 -0.35 -23.55
N ILE A 54 9.44 -0.31 -22.25
CA ILE A 54 9.15 -1.52 -21.47
C ILE A 54 7.77 -2.09 -21.85
N ASP A 55 6.82 -1.23 -22.21
CA ASP A 55 5.53 -1.67 -22.77
C ASP A 55 5.71 -2.44 -24.09
N GLU A 56 6.74 -2.10 -24.89
CA GLU A 56 7.07 -2.85 -26.11
C GLU A 56 7.64 -4.23 -25.77
N LEU A 57 8.50 -4.33 -24.75
CA LEU A 57 8.99 -5.64 -24.25
C LEU A 57 7.88 -6.48 -23.62
N ALA A 58 6.95 -5.85 -22.89
CA ALA A 58 5.84 -6.56 -22.23
C ALA A 58 4.82 -7.13 -23.22
N ARG A 59 4.74 -6.55 -24.43
CA ARG A 59 3.91 -7.07 -25.54
C ARG A 59 4.59 -8.18 -26.34
N LEU A 60 5.87 -8.44 -26.09
CA LEU A 60 6.59 -9.51 -26.76
C LEU A 60 6.05 -10.86 -26.24
N GLN A 61 5.37 -11.61 -27.11
CA GLN A 61 5.05 -13.00 -26.83
C GLN A 61 6.33 -13.82 -27.00
N PHE A 62 6.99 -14.11 -25.89
CA PHE A 62 8.18 -14.95 -25.84
C PHE A 62 7.79 -16.37 -25.43
N ASP A 63 8.02 -17.35 -26.30
CA ASP A 63 7.93 -18.77 -25.96
C ASP A 63 9.33 -19.30 -25.57
N PRO A 64 9.57 -19.64 -24.31
CA PRO A 64 10.84 -20.21 -23.86
C PRO A 64 11.21 -21.52 -24.57
N GLN A 65 10.21 -22.27 -25.07
CA GLN A 65 10.44 -23.54 -25.77
C GLN A 65 11.13 -23.33 -27.11
N GLU A 66 10.90 -22.21 -27.79
CA GLU A 66 11.58 -21.88 -29.05
C GLU A 66 13.08 -21.66 -28.83
N VAL A 67 13.47 -21.07 -27.71
CA VAL A 67 14.89 -20.84 -27.39
C VAL A 67 15.59 -22.13 -27.02
N VAL A 68 14.97 -22.95 -26.16
CA VAL A 68 15.57 -24.23 -25.71
C VAL A 68 15.63 -25.27 -26.83
N SER A 69 14.69 -25.21 -27.78
CA SER A 69 14.66 -26.10 -28.94
C SER A 69 15.56 -25.65 -30.10
N SER A 70 16.07 -24.41 -30.07
CA SER A 70 16.94 -23.87 -31.11
C SER A 70 18.25 -24.67 -31.27
N GLU A 71 18.74 -24.78 -32.50
CA GLU A 71 20.02 -25.44 -32.80
C GLU A 71 21.19 -24.76 -32.07
N PHE A 72 21.14 -23.43 -31.94
CA PHE A 72 22.13 -22.66 -31.21
C PHE A 72 22.21 -23.10 -29.74
N PHE A 73 21.07 -23.15 -29.04
CA PHE A 73 21.03 -23.55 -27.63
C PHE A 73 21.43 -25.02 -27.44
N ARG A 74 21.00 -25.91 -28.33
CA ARG A 74 21.39 -27.34 -28.29
C ARG A 74 22.86 -27.59 -28.60
N SER A 75 23.47 -26.76 -29.44
CA SER A 75 24.90 -26.83 -29.76
C SER A 75 25.79 -26.26 -28.65
N SER A 76 25.21 -25.47 -27.73
CA SER A 76 25.94 -24.90 -26.62
C SER A 76 26.37 -25.99 -25.64
N ARG A 77 27.67 -26.04 -25.35
CA ARG A 77 28.19 -26.96 -24.33
C ARG A 77 27.78 -26.44 -22.97
N GLN A 78 27.15 -27.29 -22.17
CA GLN A 78 26.88 -26.98 -20.77
C GLN A 78 28.21 -26.99 -19.99
N PHE A 79 28.82 -25.82 -19.84
CA PHE A 79 30.07 -25.64 -19.07
C PHE A 79 29.84 -25.57 -17.57
N VAL A 80 28.60 -25.28 -17.14
CA VAL A 80 28.26 -25.15 -15.71
C VAL A 80 27.43 -26.38 -15.31
N PRO A 81 27.91 -27.20 -14.35
CA PRO A 81 27.10 -28.29 -13.83
C PRO A 81 25.79 -27.74 -13.26
N PRO A 82 24.68 -28.48 -13.36
CA PRO A 82 23.41 -28.03 -12.80
C PRO A 82 23.59 -27.71 -11.32
N PRO A 83 22.93 -26.66 -10.80
CA PRO A 83 23.08 -26.28 -9.41
C PRO A 83 22.67 -27.47 -8.54
N THR A 84 23.61 -27.95 -7.73
CA THR A 84 23.29 -28.92 -6.69
C THR A 84 22.33 -28.23 -5.73
N ILE A 85 21.14 -28.80 -5.54
CA ILE A 85 20.20 -28.31 -4.53
C ILE A 85 20.86 -28.57 -3.16
N ILE A 86 21.57 -27.57 -2.65
CA ILE A 86 22.00 -27.55 -1.26
C ILE A 86 20.73 -27.27 -0.47
N PRO A 87 20.36 -28.08 0.53
CA PRO A 87 19.23 -27.79 1.39
C PRO A 87 19.39 -26.37 1.95
N ALA A 88 18.52 -25.46 1.52
CA ALA A 88 18.51 -24.10 2.02
C ALA A 88 17.86 -24.12 3.41
N GLY A 89 18.67 -23.90 4.44
CA GLY A 89 18.19 -23.71 5.80
C GLY A 89 19.06 -24.38 6.85
N ASN A 90 19.51 -23.60 7.82
CA ASN A 90 19.71 -24.16 9.15
C ASN A 90 18.35 -24.65 9.62
N ALA A 91 18.20 -25.96 9.91
CA ALA A 91 16.95 -26.53 10.43
C ALA A 91 16.50 -25.90 11.76
N SER A 92 17.35 -25.08 12.39
CA SER A 92 16.98 -24.24 13.53
C SER A 92 17.63 -22.85 13.44
N PRO A 93 16.87 -21.77 13.21
CA PRO A 93 17.42 -20.41 13.29
C PRO A 93 17.88 -20.01 14.71
N PHE A 94 17.70 -20.85 15.73
CA PHE A 94 18.17 -20.65 17.11
C PHE A 94 18.66 -21.97 17.75
N GLY A 95 19.55 -22.71 17.09
CA GLY A 95 20.12 -23.93 17.66
C GLY A 95 20.81 -23.67 19.01
N VAL A 96 20.37 -24.39 20.05
CA VAL A 96 21.08 -24.51 21.33
C VAL A 96 22.14 -25.61 21.15
N PHE A 97 23.36 -25.33 21.59
CA PHE A 97 24.52 -26.22 21.56
C PHE A 97 24.25 -27.60 22.20
#